data_AF-V4NEY2-F1
#
_entry.id   AF-V4NEY2-F1
#
_cell.length_a   1.000
_cell.length_b   1.000
_cell.length_c   1.000
_cell.angle_alpha   90.00
_cell.angle_beta   90.00
_cell.angle_gamma   90.00
#
_symmetry.space_group_name_H-M   'P 1'
#
loop_
_entity.id
_entity.type
_entity.pdbx_description
1 polymer ?
#
loop_
_entity_poly.entity_id
_entity_poly.type
_entity_poly.pdbx_seq_one_letter_code
_entity_poly.pdbx_strand_id
1 'polypeptide(L)'
;MKITNTFIMIAEDSKTRQGTVPLQKDGPKTLARMHFDLLDAHPYEYTIDDLNFTVHALKNGIDRDDVAARDAFLSKGHPCMRASPLTKTYGFGAHYNHAGKIAIYPADSVAYHKFLKDPEVKVEKAMRNKRATEAA
;
A
#
# COMPACT_ATOMS: atom_id res chain seq x y z
N MET A 1 1.94 8.51 13.51
CA MET A 1 0.50 8.80 13.28
C MET A 1 -0.11 7.62 12.55
N LYS A 2 -1.13 6.98 13.13
CA LYS A 2 -1.76 5.77 12.58
C LYS A 2 -2.90 6.17 11.63
N ILE A 3 -2.82 5.77 10.37
CA ILE A 3 -3.89 5.99 9.39
C ILE A 3 -5.00 4.97 9.68
N THR A 4 -6.23 5.43 9.86
CA THR A 4 -7.42 4.61 10.13
C THR A 4 -8.61 5.16 9.36
N ASN A 5 -9.58 4.28 9.05
CA ASN A 5 -10.81 4.60 8.32
C ASN A 5 -10.59 5.55 7.13
N THR A 6 -9.59 5.22 6.32
CA THR A 6 -9.11 6.07 5.23
C THR A 6 -8.91 5.24 3.97
N PHE A 7 -9.48 5.69 2.86
CA PHE A 7 -9.25 5.14 1.53
C PHE A 7 -8.23 5.95 0.76
N ILE A 8 -7.15 5.30 0.34
CA ILE A 8 -6.15 5.86 -0.55
C ILE A 8 -6.53 5.54 -1.99
N MET A 9 -6.99 6.56 -2.72
CA MET A 9 -7.27 6.45 -4.14
C MET A 9 -5.98 6.49 -4.97
N ILE A 10 -6.03 5.96 -6.19
CA ILE A 10 -4.85 5.91 -7.08
C ILE A 10 -4.32 7.32 -7.39
N ALA A 11 -3.03 7.40 -7.71
CA ALA A 11 -2.40 8.66 -8.06
C ALA A 11 -3.06 9.26 -9.32
N GLU A 12 -3.25 10.58 -9.34
CA GLU A 12 -3.88 11.27 -10.48
C GLU A 12 -3.11 11.04 -11.79
N ASP A 13 -1.78 11.00 -11.69
CA ASP A 13 -0.87 10.76 -12.81
C ASP A 13 -0.56 9.27 -13.03
N SER A 14 -1.26 8.35 -12.36
CA SER A 14 -1.21 6.93 -12.69
C SER A 14 -1.61 6.74 -14.15
N LYS A 15 -0.91 5.92 -14.91
CA LYS A 15 -1.32 5.56 -16.29
C LYS A 15 -2.39 4.48 -16.31
N THR A 16 -2.53 3.76 -15.20
CA THR A 16 -3.41 2.60 -15.06
C THR A 16 -4.70 3.03 -14.36
N ARG A 17 -5.85 2.68 -14.95
CA ARG A 17 -7.20 2.95 -14.41
C ARG A 17 -7.95 1.68 -13.99
N GLN A 18 -7.29 0.54 -14.08
CA GLN A 18 -7.77 -0.77 -13.67
C GLN A 18 -6.71 -1.43 -12.78
N GLY A 19 -7.10 -2.33 -11.88
CA GLY A 19 -6.12 -3.07 -11.08
C GLY A 19 -5.30 -4.01 -11.96
N THR A 20 -3.99 -3.77 -12.07
CA THR A 20 -3.07 -4.64 -12.82
C THR A 20 -2.12 -5.33 -11.87
N VAL A 21 -2.28 -6.65 -11.71
CA VAL A 21 -1.43 -7.46 -10.83
C VAL A 21 0.04 -7.29 -11.23
N PRO A 22 0.95 -6.90 -10.30
CA PRO A 22 2.36 -6.80 -10.61
C PRO A 22 2.91 -8.14 -11.10
N LEU A 23 3.52 -8.14 -12.29
CA LEU A 23 4.14 -9.34 -12.84
C LEU A 23 5.30 -9.78 -11.95
N GLN A 24 5.37 -11.09 -11.71
CA GLN A 24 6.55 -11.71 -11.15
C GLN A 24 7.50 -12.02 -12.32
N LYS A 25 8.69 -11.42 -12.30
CA LYS A 25 9.77 -11.73 -13.24
C LYS A 25 10.71 -12.75 -12.60
N ASP A 26 11.58 -13.35 -13.41
CA ASP A 26 12.69 -14.16 -12.89
C ASP A 26 13.55 -13.31 -11.94
N GLY A 27 13.84 -13.86 -10.76
CA GLY A 27 14.59 -13.19 -9.69
C GLY A 27 13.75 -12.78 -8.47
N PRO A 28 14.31 -11.93 -7.58
CA PRO A 28 13.64 -11.52 -6.35
C PRO A 28 12.32 -10.80 -6.62
N LYS A 29 11.30 -11.06 -5.79
CA LYS A 29 10.01 -10.34 -5.85
C LYS A 29 10.26 -8.84 -5.77
N THR A 30 9.52 -8.06 -6.55
CA THR A 30 9.53 -6.60 -6.43
C THR A 30 8.73 -6.16 -5.20
N LEU A 31 8.96 -4.94 -4.71
CA LEU A 31 8.16 -4.36 -3.62
C LEU A 31 6.66 -4.36 -3.95
N ALA A 32 6.31 -3.99 -5.19
CA ALA A 32 4.93 -4.00 -5.67
C ALA A 32 4.31 -5.39 -5.59
N ARG A 33 5.06 -6.42 -6.05
CA ARG A 33 4.61 -7.81 -6.00
C ARG A 33 4.41 -8.30 -4.57
N MET A 34 5.34 -8.01 -3.67
CA MET A 34 5.20 -8.43 -2.26
C MET A 34 4.01 -7.75 -1.58
N HIS A 35 3.81 -6.44 -1.80
CA HIS A 35 2.62 -5.76 -1.29
C HIS A 35 1.33 -6.36 -1.83
N PHE A 36 1.29 -6.68 -3.13
CA PHE A 36 0.13 -7.29 -3.75
C PHE A 36 -0.15 -8.66 -3.14
N ASP A 37 0.82 -9.57 -3.17
CA ASP A 37 0.66 -10.94 -2.69
C ASP A 37 0.18 -10.97 -1.23
N LEU A 38 0.74 -10.12 -0.35
CA LEU A 38 0.35 -10.06 1.06
C LEU A 38 -1.06 -9.51 1.26
N LEU A 39 -1.42 -8.41 0.58
CA LEU A 39 -2.71 -7.73 0.81
C LEU A 39 -3.88 -8.37 0.05
N ASP A 40 -3.61 -9.08 -1.04
CA ASP A 40 -4.58 -9.86 -1.80
C ASP A 40 -4.96 -11.15 -1.05
N ALA A 41 -3.96 -11.86 -0.52
CA ALA A 41 -4.18 -13.08 0.26
C ALA A 41 -4.75 -12.81 1.67
N HIS A 42 -4.39 -11.67 2.27
CA HIS A 42 -4.70 -11.36 3.66
C HIS A 42 -5.33 -9.96 3.83
N PRO A 43 -6.51 -9.71 3.24
CA PRO A 43 -7.18 -8.42 3.35
C PRO A 43 -7.53 -8.12 4.81
N TYR A 44 -7.16 -6.92 5.27
CA TYR A 44 -7.33 -6.48 6.66
C TYR A 44 -6.64 -7.36 7.71
N GLU A 45 -5.53 -8.01 7.36
CA GLU A 45 -4.66 -8.67 8.34
C GLU A 45 -3.54 -7.73 8.83
N TYR A 46 -2.83 -7.12 7.88
CA TYR A 46 -1.65 -6.30 8.13
C TYR A 46 -1.98 -4.83 8.41
N THR A 47 -1.33 -4.26 9.42
CA THR A 47 -1.15 -2.79 9.48
C THR A 47 -0.03 -2.35 8.55
N ILE A 48 0.18 -1.03 8.38
CA ILE A 48 1.28 -0.53 7.56
C ILE A 48 2.66 -0.91 8.11
N ASP A 49 2.80 -0.94 9.44
CA ASP A 49 4.05 -1.31 10.10
C ASP A 49 4.32 -2.80 9.92
N ASP A 50 3.30 -3.64 10.08
CA ASP A 50 3.42 -5.10 9.86
C ASP A 50 3.74 -5.41 8.40
N LEU A 51 3.08 -4.73 7.45
CA LEU A 51 3.35 -4.89 6.03
C LEU A 51 4.79 -4.51 5.69
N ASN A 52 5.24 -3.32 6.11
CA ASN A 52 6.58 -2.82 5.83
C ASN A 52 7.65 -3.72 6.47
N PHE A 53 7.45 -4.16 7.71
CA PHE A 53 8.39 -5.06 8.38
C PHE A 53 8.40 -6.45 7.75
N THR A 54 7.24 -7.01 7.41
CA THR A 54 7.16 -8.33 6.74
C THR A 54 7.94 -8.32 5.42
N VAL A 55 7.76 -7.27 4.62
CA VAL A 55 8.52 -7.09 3.38
C VAL A 55 10.02 -6.94 3.65
N HIS A 56 10.40 -6.14 4.64
CA HIS A 56 11.80 -5.97 5.02
C HIS A 56 12.43 -7.29 5.45
N ALA A 57 11.75 -8.06 6.29
CA ALA A 57 12.22 -9.34 6.80
C ALA A 57 12.41 -10.35 5.66
N LEU A 58 11.40 -10.49 4.79
CA LEU A 58 11.48 -11.37 3.62
C LEU A 58 12.64 -11.01 2.67
N LYS A 59 12.94 -9.72 2.49
CA LYS A 59 14.03 -9.27 1.62
C LYS A 59 15.42 -9.52 2.20
N ASN A 60 15.54 -9.56 3.52
CA ASN A 60 16.83 -9.63 4.22
C ASN A 60 17.04 -10.98 4.92
N GLY A 61 16.12 -11.93 4.78
CA GLY A 61 16.20 -13.23 5.46
C GLY A 61 16.10 -13.13 6.98
N ILE A 62 15.42 -12.09 7.49
CA ILE A 62 15.21 -11.90 8.93
C ILE A 62 13.98 -12.70 9.35
N ASP A 63 14.00 -13.27 10.55
CA ASP A 63 12.82 -13.89 11.15
C ASP A 63 11.72 -12.84 11.37
N ARG A 64 10.49 -13.15 10.95
CA ARG A 64 9.34 -12.24 11.10
C ARG A 64 8.89 -12.11 12.54
N ASP A 65 9.25 -13.07 13.39
CA ASP A 65 8.93 -13.06 14.81
C ASP A 65 10.05 -12.42 15.67
N ASP A 66 11.13 -11.93 15.03
CA ASP A 66 12.21 -11.19 15.70
C ASP A 66 11.73 -9.80 16.12
N VAL A 67 11.38 -9.70 17.42
CA VAL A 67 10.91 -8.46 18.06
C VAL A 67 11.98 -7.37 18.03
N ALA A 68 13.25 -7.70 18.23
CA ALA A 68 14.33 -6.71 18.27
C ALA A 68 14.57 -6.12 16.88
N ALA A 69 14.56 -6.96 15.84
CA ALA A 69 14.64 -6.49 14.46
C ALA A 69 13.43 -5.63 14.08
N ARG A 70 12.22 -6.01 14.52
CA ARG A 70 10.99 -5.25 14.29
C ARG A 70 11.07 -3.86 14.94
N ASP A 71 11.46 -3.79 16.20
CA ASP A 71 11.56 -2.53 16.93
C ASP A 71 12.65 -1.62 16.34
N ALA A 72 13.81 -2.19 16.00
CA ALA A 72 14.87 -1.46 15.33
C ALA A 72 14.42 -0.90 13.97
N PHE A 73 13.67 -1.69 13.20
CA PHE A 73 13.10 -1.24 11.93
C PHE A 73 12.11 -0.10 12.15
N LEU A 74 11.12 -0.27 13.04
CA LEU A 74 10.04 0.70 13.29
C LEU A 74 10.47 1.94 14.07
N SER A 75 11.70 1.98 14.61
CA SER A 75 12.27 3.19 15.22
C SER A 75 12.39 4.38 14.24
N LYS A 76 12.34 4.11 12.93
CA LYS A 76 12.35 5.10 11.85
C LYS A 76 10.98 5.20 11.20
N GLY A 77 10.69 6.37 10.62
CA GLY A 77 9.45 6.56 9.86
C GLY A 77 9.44 5.76 8.57
N HIS A 78 8.33 5.06 8.30
CA HIS A 78 8.13 4.27 7.09
C HIS A 78 7.00 4.83 6.21
N PRO A 79 7.08 4.63 4.88
CA PRO A 79 6.05 5.11 3.98
C PRO A 79 4.71 4.40 4.20
N CYS A 80 3.62 5.13 4.02
CA CYS A 80 2.28 4.58 3.96
C CYS A 80 1.89 4.17 2.53
N MET A 81 0.68 3.63 2.37
CA MET A 81 0.16 3.19 1.06
C MET A 81 0.03 4.33 0.06
N ARG A 82 0.05 5.61 0.45
CA ARG A 82 0.13 6.74 -0.49
C ARG A 82 1.40 6.74 -1.33
N ALA A 83 2.50 6.17 -0.83
CA ALA A 83 3.75 6.05 -1.56
C ALA A 83 3.95 4.67 -2.22
N SER A 84 3.04 3.73 -1.98
CA SER A 84 3.13 2.36 -2.50
C SER A 84 3.05 2.33 -4.03
N PRO A 85 3.89 1.53 -4.73
CA PRO A 85 3.74 1.33 -6.16
C PRO A 85 2.32 0.90 -6.57
N LEU A 86 1.61 0.17 -5.70
CA LEU A 86 0.25 -0.29 -5.96
C LEU A 86 -0.73 0.85 -6.25
N THR A 87 -0.70 1.89 -5.40
CA THR A 87 -1.57 3.06 -5.51
C THR A 87 -1.05 4.07 -6.52
N LYS A 88 0.27 4.11 -6.73
CA LYS A 88 0.90 5.04 -7.66
C LYS A 88 0.81 4.61 -9.13
N THR A 89 0.97 3.32 -9.42
CA THR A 89 1.24 2.84 -10.78
C THR A 89 0.38 1.64 -11.20
N TYR A 90 0.02 0.74 -10.28
CA TYR A 90 -0.66 -0.51 -10.63
C TYR A 90 -2.19 -0.44 -10.56
N GLY A 91 -2.76 0.74 -10.30
CA GLY A 91 -4.21 0.92 -10.37
C GLY A 91 -4.98 0.28 -9.21
N PHE A 92 -4.37 0.14 -8.03
CA PHE A 92 -5.05 -0.34 -6.83
C PHE A 92 -5.24 0.78 -5.81
N GLY A 93 -6.47 0.99 -5.34
CA GLY A 93 -6.71 1.73 -4.11
C GLY A 93 -6.35 0.91 -2.87
N ALA A 94 -6.14 1.55 -1.74
CA ALA A 94 -5.88 0.89 -0.46
C ALA A 94 -6.78 1.45 0.64
N HIS A 95 -7.57 0.60 1.29
CA HIS A 95 -8.40 0.99 2.41
C HIS A 95 -7.73 0.60 3.74
N TYR A 96 -7.64 1.57 4.64
CA TYR A 96 -7.35 1.36 6.05
C TYR A 96 -8.66 1.29 6.81
N ASN A 97 -8.98 0.14 7.44
CA ASN A 97 -10.17 0.05 8.29
C ASN A 97 -10.00 0.84 9.61
N HIS A 98 -11.01 0.81 10.49
CA HIS A 98 -10.94 1.47 11.80
C HIS A 98 -9.78 1.00 12.69
N ALA A 99 -9.32 -0.24 12.52
CA ALA A 99 -8.15 -0.77 13.24
C ALA A 99 -6.81 -0.39 12.57
N GLY A 100 -6.83 0.26 11.41
CA GLY A 100 -5.65 0.61 10.61
C GLY A 100 -5.07 -0.55 9.81
N LYS A 101 -5.83 -1.65 9.64
CA LYS A 101 -5.45 -2.78 8.80
C LYS A 101 -5.83 -2.52 7.35
N ILE A 102 -5.09 -3.10 6.42
CA ILE A 102 -5.09 -2.70 5.01
C ILE A 102 -5.75 -3.76 4.13
N ALA A 103 -6.59 -3.33 3.19
CA ALA A 103 -6.99 -4.12 2.02
C ALA A 103 -6.80 -3.31 0.73
N ILE A 104 -6.61 -3.97 -0.40
CA ILE A 104 -6.46 -3.34 -1.71
C ILE A 104 -7.67 -3.60 -2.61
N TYR A 105 -7.98 -2.63 -3.47
CA TYR A 105 -9.12 -2.71 -4.38
C TYR A 105 -8.73 -2.22 -5.77
N PRO A 106 -8.97 -3.01 -6.84
CA PRO A 106 -8.78 -2.56 -8.22
C PRO A 106 -9.57 -1.27 -8.48
N ALA A 107 -8.98 -0.30 -9.19
CA ALA A 107 -9.60 0.99 -9.48
C ALA A 107 -10.89 0.89 -10.30
N ASP A 108 -11.08 -0.21 -11.01
CA ASP A 108 -12.24 -0.56 -11.83
C ASP A 108 -13.29 -1.42 -11.08
N SER A 109 -13.07 -1.71 -9.80
CA SER A 109 -14.00 -2.49 -9.00
C SER A 109 -15.16 -1.66 -8.44
N VAL A 110 -16.32 -2.30 -8.25
CA VAL A 110 -17.47 -1.70 -7.57
C VAL A 110 -17.11 -1.25 -6.15
N ALA A 111 -16.32 -2.04 -5.43
CA ALA A 111 -15.88 -1.73 -4.07
C ALA A 111 -15.04 -0.45 -4.01
N TYR A 112 -14.12 -0.26 -4.97
CA TYR A 112 -13.33 0.98 -5.07
C TYR A 112 -14.24 2.20 -5.22
N HIS A 113 -15.23 2.15 -6.12
CA HIS A 113 -16.17 3.24 -6.32
C HIS A 113 -17.10 3.46 -5.12
N LYS A 114 -17.40 2.41 -4.34
CA LYS A 114 -18.13 2.53 -3.09
C LYS A 114 -17.34 3.36 -2.07
N PHE A 115 -16.07 3.04 -1.85
CA PHE A 115 -15.21 3.81 -0.92
C PHE A 115 -15.07 5.29 -1.31
N LEU A 116 -15.02 5.59 -2.61
CA LEU A 116 -14.95 6.99 -3.07
C LEU A 116 -16.21 7.80 -2.77
N LYS A 117 -17.36 7.14 -2.58
CA LYS A 117 -18.66 7.78 -2.35
C LYS A 117 -19.14 7.66 -0.91
N ASP A 118 -18.39 6.93 -0.08
CA ASP A 118 -18.76 6.68 1.30
C ASP A 118 -18.42 7.90 2.17
N PRO A 119 -19.42 8.60 2.74
CA PRO A 119 -19.19 9.79 3.55
C PRO A 119 -18.51 9.45 4.89
N GLU A 120 -18.56 8.20 5.33
CA GLU A 120 -17.93 7.76 6.57
C GLU A 120 -16.44 7.46 6.40
N VAL A 121 -15.94 7.36 5.16
CA VAL A 121 -14.55 7.00 4.86
C VAL A 121 -13.79 8.23 4.39
N LYS A 122 -12.69 8.55 5.07
CA LYS A 122 -11.80 9.63 4.63
C LYS A 122 -11.14 9.22 3.31
N VAL A 123 -11.18 10.05 2.27
CA VAL A 123 -10.47 9.75 1.01
C VAL A 123 -9.21 10.61 0.90
N GLU A 124 -8.06 9.97 0.65
CA GLU A 124 -6.79 10.64 0.35
C GLU A 124 -6.23 10.18 -1.00
N LYS A 125 -5.49 11.06 -1.67
CA LYS A 125 -4.82 10.73 -2.93
C LYS A 125 -3.45 10.10 -2.68
N ALA A 126 -3.13 9.07 -3.44
CA ALA A 126 -1.75 8.59 -3.53
C ALA A 126 -0.82 9.69 -4.05
N MET A 127 0.45 9.59 -3.71
CA MET A 127 1.49 10.52 -4.15
C MET A 127 1.70 10.41 -5.67
N ARG A 128 1.99 11.53 -6.32
CA ARG A 128 2.29 11.56 -7.75
C ARG A 128 3.55 10.74 -8.08
N ASN A 129 3.58 10.18 -9.28
CA ASN A 129 4.76 9.46 -9.80
C ASN A 129 5.90 10.43 -10.11
N LYS A 130 5.58 11.54 -10.77
CA LYS A 130 6.53 12.64 -10.97
C LYS A 130 6.47 13.58 -9.78
N ARG A 131 7.63 13.91 -9.20
CA ARG A 131 7.71 15.08 -8.29
C ARG A 131 7.28 16.31 -9.09
N ALA A 132 6.45 17.16 -8.52
CA ALA A 132 6.18 18.45 -9.12
C ALA A 132 7.52 19.19 -9.19
N THR A 133 8.03 19.45 -10.39
CA THR A 133 9.06 20.45 -10.57
C THR A 133 8.37 21.78 -10.32
N GLU A 134 8.67 22.41 -9.18
CA GLU A 134 8.43 23.85 -9.04
C GLU A 134 9.25 24.51 -10.14
N ALA A 135 8.57 25.12 -11.10
CA ALA A 135 9.21 26.07 -11.99
C ALA A 135 9.58 27.28 -11.13
N ALA A 136 10.87 27.38 -10.81
CA ALA A 136 11.49 28.57 -10.25
C ALA A 136 11.51 29.69 -11.29
#